data_AF-A0A559TDZ3-F1
#
_entry.id   AF-A0A559TDZ3-F1
#
_cell.length_a   1.000
_cell.length_b   1.000
_cell.length_c   1.000
_cell.angle_alpha   90.00
_cell.angle_beta   90.00
_cell.angle_gamma   90.00
#
_symmetry.space_group_name_H-M   'P 1'
#
loop_
_entity.id
_entity.type
_entity.pdbx_description
1 polymer ?
#
loop_
_entity_poly.entity_id
_entity_poly.type
_entity_poly.pdbx_seq_one_letter_code
_entity_poly.pdbx_strand_id
1 'polypeptide(L)'
;MTKEKKERTPAQKAAQFQPGETGNPKGRTPVHPDVKEAAKAYTIPMLEVLVDVALRGKNETSRVNAAVAVWNRAWGAPKQSVDVDVTHKQDWSALLNALDAHNAAKALTTPDQPLVIEGQLIEEKSE
;
A
#
# COMPACT_ATOMS: atom_id res chain seq x y z
N MET A 1 23.57 29.19 2.36
CA MET A 1 23.36 29.19 0.89
C MET A 1 22.24 28.23 0.56
N THR A 2 21.02 28.74 0.47
CA THR A 2 19.83 27.98 0.05
C THR A 2 19.94 27.70 -1.45
N LYS A 3 20.04 26.42 -1.83
CA LYS A 3 20.04 26.03 -3.24
C LYS A 3 18.66 26.32 -3.82
N GLU A 4 18.60 27.27 -4.73
CA GLU A 4 17.41 27.62 -5.49
C GLU A 4 16.96 26.40 -6.31
N LYS A 5 15.72 25.94 -6.09
CA LYS A 5 15.17 24.78 -6.81
C LYS A 5 14.91 25.19 -8.26
N LYS A 6 15.79 24.79 -9.17
CA LYS A 6 15.59 24.96 -10.61
C LYS A 6 14.27 24.32 -11.03
N GLU A 7 13.39 25.11 -11.66
CA GLU A 7 12.10 24.62 -12.14
C GLU A 7 12.29 23.52 -13.19
N ARG A 8 11.46 22.48 -13.07
CA ARG A 8 11.48 21.33 -13.98
C ARG A 8 10.94 21.71 -15.35
N THR A 9 11.56 21.20 -16.41
CA THR A 9 11.09 21.43 -17.78
C THR A 9 9.73 20.74 -18.02
N PRO A 10 8.93 21.18 -19.01
CA PRO A 10 7.62 20.58 -19.30
C PRO A 10 7.67 19.07 -19.54
N ALA A 11 8.72 18.58 -20.22
CA ALA A 11 8.95 17.15 -20.44
C ALA A 11 9.15 16.36 -19.13
N GLN A 12 9.84 16.96 -18.14
CA GLN A 12 10.06 16.35 -16.81
C GLN A 12 8.81 16.35 -15.94
N LYS A 13 7.83 17.22 -16.23
CA LYS A 13 6.51 17.20 -15.57
C LYS A 13 5.61 16.12 -16.18
N ALA A 14 5.63 15.98 -17.51
CA ALA A 14 4.85 14.96 -18.22
C ALA A 14 5.35 13.52 -17.95
N ALA A 15 6.64 13.32 -17.72
CA ALA A 15 7.22 12.00 -17.39
C ALA A 15 7.00 11.55 -15.93
N GLN A 16 6.28 12.32 -15.11
CA GLN A 16 5.98 11.92 -13.74
C GLN A 16 4.86 10.89 -13.70
N PHE A 17 5.02 9.90 -12.83
CA PHE A 17 3.95 8.95 -12.51
C PHE A 17 2.74 9.72 -12.00
N GLN A 18 1.60 9.58 -12.69
CA GLN A 18 0.37 10.22 -12.28
C GLN A 18 -0.19 9.49 -11.04
N PRO A 19 -0.66 10.21 -10.02
CA PRO A 19 -1.28 9.59 -8.85
C PRO A 19 -2.47 8.72 -9.27
N GLY A 20 -2.43 7.43 -8.93
CA GLY A 20 -3.49 6.47 -9.26
C GLY A 20 -3.32 5.75 -10.61
N GLU A 21 -2.35 6.16 -11.44
CA GLU A 21 -2.01 5.42 -12.65
C GLU A 21 -0.70 4.65 -12.47
N THR A 22 -0.79 3.32 -12.53
CA THR A 22 0.37 2.45 -12.62
C THR A 22 0.99 2.60 -14.01
N GLY A 23 2.29 2.91 -14.09
CA GLY A 23 3.04 2.95 -15.35
C GLY A 23 3.15 1.60 -16.06
N ASN A 24 2.71 0.51 -15.42
CA ASN A 24 2.57 -0.81 -16.03
C ASN A 24 1.21 -1.44 -15.65
N PRO A 25 0.12 -1.04 -16.31
CA PRO A 25 -1.24 -1.50 -15.97
C PRO A 25 -1.44 -3.01 -16.23
N LYS A 26 -0.67 -3.61 -17.15
CA LYS A 26 -0.70 -5.06 -17.42
C LYS A 26 0.17 -5.88 -16.46
N GLY A 27 0.90 -5.22 -15.56
CA GLY A 27 1.77 -5.86 -14.60
C GLY A 27 2.91 -6.63 -15.26
N ARG A 28 3.55 -7.51 -14.48
CA ARG A 28 4.61 -8.39 -14.99
C ARG A 28 3.96 -9.50 -15.80
N THR A 29 4.31 -9.58 -17.10
CA THR A 29 3.89 -10.71 -17.94
C THR A 29 4.28 -12.04 -17.27
N PRO A 30 3.34 -13.01 -17.16
CA PRO A 30 3.65 -14.29 -16.55
C PRO A 30 4.70 -15.04 -17.35
N VAL A 31 5.60 -15.73 -16.65
CA VAL A 31 6.61 -16.60 -17.27
C VAL A 31 5.92 -17.82 -17.86
N HIS A 32 6.27 -18.19 -19.09
CA HIS A 32 5.71 -19.38 -19.75
C HIS A 32 5.97 -20.65 -18.90
N PRO A 33 4.96 -21.53 -18.71
CA PRO A 33 5.10 -22.72 -17.87
C PRO A 33 6.29 -23.60 -18.27
N ASP A 34 6.50 -23.83 -19.56
CA ASP A 34 7.59 -24.66 -20.08
C ASP A 34 8.98 -24.15 -19.67
N VAL A 35 9.18 -22.84 -19.66
CA VAL A 35 10.46 -22.23 -19.23
C VAL A 35 10.68 -22.45 -17.75
N LYS A 36 9.61 -22.39 -16.95
CA LYS A 36 9.67 -22.64 -15.51
C LYS A 36 9.99 -24.10 -15.21
N GLU A 37 9.43 -25.04 -15.97
CA GLU A 37 9.70 -26.46 -15.84
C GLU A 37 11.13 -26.82 -16.26
N ALA A 38 11.58 -26.31 -17.40
CA ALA A 38 12.96 -26.47 -17.85
C ALA A 38 13.95 -25.91 -16.82
N ALA A 39 13.69 -24.72 -16.26
CA ALA A 39 14.54 -24.13 -15.23
C ALA A 39 14.61 -24.97 -13.95
N LYS A 40 13.49 -25.58 -13.53
CA LYS A 40 13.46 -26.49 -12.37
C LYS A 40 14.26 -27.76 -12.63
N ALA A 41 14.23 -28.31 -13.84
CA ALA A 41 15.00 -29.49 -14.20
C ALA A 41 16.51 -29.28 -14.04
N TYR A 42 17.01 -28.07 -14.28
CA TYR A 42 18.42 -27.71 -14.09
C TYR A 42 18.83 -27.44 -12.63
N THR A 43 17.94 -27.60 -11.65
CA THR A 43 18.27 -27.27 -10.25
C THR A 43 19.48 -28.05 -9.73
N ILE A 44 19.54 -29.35 -10.02
CA ILE A 44 20.63 -30.22 -9.56
C ILE A 44 21.97 -29.84 -10.22
N PRO A 45 22.10 -29.77 -11.56
CA PRO A 45 23.38 -29.38 -12.17
C PRO A 45 23.80 -27.95 -11.81
N MET A 46 22.86 -27.02 -11.60
CA MET A 46 23.20 -25.67 -11.14
C MET A 46 23.71 -25.66 -9.70
N LEU A 47 23.25 -26.58 -8.85
CA LEU A 47 23.78 -26.72 -7.50
C LEU A 47 25.24 -27.19 -7.53
N GLU A 48 25.57 -28.15 -8.39
CA GLU A 48 26.94 -28.63 -8.56
C GLU A 48 27.88 -27.49 -9.00
N VAL A 49 27.43 -26.66 -9.95
CA VAL A 49 28.18 -25.47 -10.38
C VAL A 49 28.38 -24.49 -9.22
N LEU A 50 27.37 -24.24 -8.38
CA LEU A 50 27.52 -23.37 -7.21
C LEU A 50 28.54 -23.93 -6.21
N VAL A 51 28.53 -25.24 -5.98
CA VAL A 51 29.50 -25.91 -5.09
C VAL A 51 30.91 -25.79 -5.66
N ASP A 52 31.08 -26.02 -6.97
CA ASP A 52 32.38 -25.87 -7.63
C ASP A 52 32.89 -24.43 -7.55
N VAL A 53 32.02 -23.44 -7.82
CA VAL A 53 32.36 -22.01 -7.69
C VAL A 53 32.73 -21.65 -6.24
N ALA A 54 32.03 -22.18 -5.24
CA ALA A 54 32.34 -21.92 -3.83
C ALA A 54 33.71 -22.49 -3.43
N LEU A 55 34.06 -23.68 -3.91
CA LEU A 55 35.29 -24.37 -3.56
C LEU A 55 36.50 -23.91 -4.37
N ARG A 56 36.34 -23.69 -5.69
CA ARG A 56 37.43 -23.49 -6.66
C ARG A 56 37.38 -22.16 -7.40
N GLY A 57 36.40 -21.31 -7.12
CA GLY A 57 36.24 -20.01 -7.78
C GLY A 57 37.46 -19.10 -7.60
N LYS A 58 37.79 -18.31 -8.62
CA LYS A 58 38.94 -17.39 -8.60
C LYS A 58 38.70 -16.11 -7.80
N ASN A 59 37.44 -15.69 -7.66
CA ASN A 59 37.05 -14.46 -6.97
C ASN A 59 36.39 -14.79 -5.64
N GLU A 60 36.92 -14.25 -4.54
CA GLU A 60 36.40 -14.45 -3.18
C GLU A 60 34.92 -14.04 -3.06
N THR A 61 34.52 -12.92 -3.65
CA THR A 61 33.12 -12.47 -3.64
C THR A 61 32.20 -13.50 -4.29
N SER A 62 32.61 -14.07 -5.43
CA SER A 62 31.84 -15.12 -6.11
C SER A 62 31.74 -16.39 -5.27
N ARG A 63 32.82 -16.76 -4.57
CA ARG A 63 32.84 -17.93 -3.67
C ARG A 63 31.88 -17.77 -2.50
N VAL A 64 31.94 -16.62 -1.82
CA VAL A 64 31.05 -16.30 -0.68
C VAL A 64 29.60 -16.29 -1.14
N ASN A 65 29.30 -15.63 -2.26
CA ASN A 65 27.94 -15.59 -2.80
C ASN A 65 27.42 -16.99 -3.16
N ALA A 66 28.25 -17.84 -3.77
CA ALA A 66 27.87 -19.20 -4.10
C ALA A 66 27.62 -20.04 -2.83
N ALA A 67 28.49 -19.93 -1.82
CA ALA A 67 28.32 -20.61 -0.55
C ALA A 67 27.04 -20.20 0.18
N VAL A 68 26.75 -18.89 0.26
CA VAL A 68 25.51 -18.37 0.85
C VAL A 68 24.29 -18.86 0.07
N ALA A 69 24.36 -18.89 -1.27
CA ALA A 69 23.27 -19.37 -2.11
C ALA A 69 22.96 -20.86 -1.88
N VAL A 70 23.98 -21.70 -1.63
CA VAL A 70 23.81 -23.11 -1.27
C VAL A 70 23.19 -23.22 0.13
N TRP A 71 23.72 -22.50 1.11
CA TRP A 71 23.24 -22.52 2.49
C TRP A 71 21.77 -22.12 2.61
N ASN A 72 21.38 -21.02 1.96
CA ASN A 72 20.01 -20.52 1.99
C ASN A 72 18.99 -21.49 1.39
N ARG A 73 19.40 -22.44 0.54
CA ARG A 73 18.52 -23.48 0.00
C ARG A 73 18.34 -24.66 0.96
N ALA A 74 19.38 -25.02 1.71
CA ALA A 74 19.34 -26.13 2.66
C ALA A 74 18.69 -25.74 4.00
N TRP A 75 18.99 -24.55 4.52
CA TRP A 75 18.53 -24.10 5.84
C TRP A 75 17.57 -22.90 5.81
N GLY A 76 17.31 -22.34 4.64
CA GLY A 76 16.52 -21.12 4.50
C GLY A 76 17.32 -19.84 4.78
N ALA A 77 16.74 -18.69 4.40
CA ALA A 77 17.28 -17.39 4.76
C ALA A 77 16.84 -16.98 6.17
N PRO A 78 17.64 -16.20 6.92
CA PRO A 78 17.23 -15.66 8.20
C PRO A 78 15.96 -14.81 8.06
N LYS A 79 15.10 -14.85 9.08
CA LYS A 79 13.84 -14.12 9.08
C LYS A 79 14.10 -12.62 9.05
N GLN A 80 13.66 -11.94 8.00
CA GLN A 80 13.77 -10.49 7.88
C GLN A 80 12.66 -9.83 8.70
N SER A 81 13.02 -9.05 9.72
CA SER A 81 12.09 -8.13 10.38
C SER A 81 11.91 -6.92 9.50
N VAL A 82 10.66 -6.61 9.13
CA VAL A 82 10.31 -5.38 8.43
C VAL A 82 9.52 -4.52 9.41
N ASP A 83 10.06 -3.34 9.71
CA ASP A 83 9.34 -2.34 10.47
C ASP A 83 8.48 -1.52 9.49
N VAL A 84 7.16 -1.55 9.67
CA VAL A 84 6.22 -0.88 8.78
C VAL A 84 5.52 0.21 9.58
N ASP A 85 5.89 1.46 9.32
CA ASP A 85 5.16 2.61 9.82
C ASP A 85 3.91 2.83 8.94
N VAL A 86 2.73 2.60 9.51
CA VAL A 86 1.45 2.73 8.79
C VAL A 86 0.88 4.12 9.05
N THR A 87 1.24 5.07 8.20
CA THR A 87 0.60 6.39 8.16
C THR A 87 -0.79 6.27 7.51
N HIS A 88 -1.85 6.31 8.30
CA HIS A 88 -3.22 6.33 7.77
C HIS A 88 -3.48 7.68 7.10
N LYS A 89 -3.88 7.68 5.82
CA LYS A 89 -4.29 8.91 5.09
C LYS A 89 -5.57 9.54 5.64
N GLN A 90 -6.36 8.76 6.38
CA GLN A 90 -7.53 9.22 7.11
C GLN A 90 -7.06 9.45 8.54
N ASP A 91 -6.93 10.72 8.94
CA ASP A 91 -6.72 11.08 10.34
C ASP A 91 -7.95 10.66 11.13
N TRP A 92 -7.89 9.49 11.77
CA TRP A 92 -8.96 8.95 12.60
C TRP A 92 -9.40 9.93 13.70
N SER A 93 -8.47 10.76 14.17
CA SER A 93 -8.74 11.86 15.11
C SER A 93 -9.68 12.92 14.53
N ALA A 94 -9.52 13.28 13.25
CA ALA A 94 -10.37 14.25 12.58
C ALA A 94 -11.81 13.72 12.41
N LEU A 95 -11.95 12.42 12.11
CA LEU A 95 -13.26 11.77 12.02
C LEU A 95 -13.95 11.69 13.38
N LEU A 96 -13.21 11.38 14.46
CA LEU A 96 -13.77 11.38 15.82
C LEU A 96 -14.27 12.77 16.23
N ASN A 97 -13.48 13.80 15.99
CA ASN A 97 -13.87 15.19 16.31
C ASN A 97 -15.12 15.62 15.51
N ALA A 98 -15.22 15.22 14.24
CA ALA A 98 -16.38 15.52 13.41
C ALA A 98 -17.66 14.83 13.93
N LEU A 99 -17.55 13.59 14.42
CA LEU A 99 -18.68 12.86 15.01
C LEU A 99 -19.14 13.49 16.32
N ASP A 100 -18.21 13.91 17.16
CA ASP A 100 -18.53 14.57 18.44
C ASP A 100 -19.24 15.91 18.21
N ALA A 101 -18.76 16.71 17.24
CA ALA A 101 -19.42 17.93 16.82
C ALA A 101 -20.85 17.69 16.30
N HIS A 102 -21.05 16.63 15.52
CA HIS A 102 -22.38 16.25 15.02
C HIS A 102 -23.32 15.83 16.16
N ASN A 103 -22.84 15.09 17.16
CA ASN A 103 -23.64 14.70 18.32
C ASN A 103 -24.01 15.91 19.19
N ALA A 104 -23.07 16.84 19.40
CA ALA A 104 -23.35 18.10 20.09
C ALA A 104 -24.43 18.92 19.38
N ALA A 105 -24.35 19.05 18.04
CA ALA A 105 -25.36 19.74 17.24
C ALA A 105 -26.73 19.05 17.36
N LYS A 106 -26.77 17.71 17.33
CA LYS A 106 -28.02 16.94 17.43
C LYS A 106 -28.68 17.06 18.81
N ALA A 107 -27.88 17.16 19.88
CA ALA A 107 -28.39 17.41 21.23
C ALA A 107 -29.10 18.77 21.35
N LEU A 108 -28.61 19.80 20.62
CA LEU A 108 -29.25 21.12 20.55
C LEU A 108 -30.54 21.16 19.71
N THR A 109 -30.78 20.15 18.86
CA THR A 109 -31.92 20.14 17.91
C THR A 109 -33.08 19.25 18.36
N THR A 110 -33.08 18.78 19.61
CA THR A 110 -34.24 18.05 20.16
C THR A 110 -35.18 19.07 20.80
N PRO A 111 -36.31 19.45 20.17
CA PRO A 111 -37.30 20.29 20.82
C PRO A 111 -37.96 19.50 21.96
N ASP A 112 -37.66 19.87 23.21
CA ASP A 112 -38.29 19.35 24.44
C ASP A 112 -39.71 19.92 24.66
N GLN A 113 -40.43 20.26 23.58
CA GLN A 113 -41.82 20.66 23.70
C GLN A 113 -42.68 19.85 22.73
N PRO A 114 -43.71 19.13 23.23
CA PRO A 114 -44.69 18.52 22.35
C PRO A 114 -45.39 19.63 21.57
N LEU A 115 -45.46 19.47 20.25
CA LEU A 115 -46.20 20.39 19.37
C LEU A 115 -47.70 20.26 19.71
N VAL A 116 -48.22 21.17 20.53
CA VAL A 116 -49.66 21.28 20.80
C VAL A 116 -50.28 22.06 19.64
N ILE A 117 -51.12 21.38 18.86
CA ILE A 117 -51.91 22.01 17.79
C ILE A 117 -53.30 22.26 18.36
N GLU A 118 -53.58 23.51 18.76
CA GLU A 118 -54.91 23.91 19.21
C GLU A 118 -55.81 24.18 17.99
N GLY A 119 -56.85 23.37 17.81
CA GLY A 119 -57.85 23.59 16.77
C GLY A 119 -58.82 24.71 17.17
N GLN A 120 -58.94 25.75 16.36
CA GLN A 120 -59.99 26.76 16.52
C GLN A 120 -61.29 26.28 15.86
N LEU A 121 -62.36 26.21 16.65
CA LEU A 121 -63.71 25.93 16.16
C LEU A 121 -64.23 27.18 15.43
N ILE A 122 -64.54 27.03 14.15
CA ILE A 122 -65.20 28.07 13.35
C ILE A 122 -66.71 27.90 13.57
N GLU A 123 -67.32 28.76 14.38
CA GLU A 123 -68.78 28.76 14.52
C GLU A 123 -69.41 29.37 13.26
N GLU A 124 -70.15 28.54 12.55
CA GLU A 124 -70.95 28.92 11.39
C GLU A 124 -72.15 29.73 11.87
N LYS A 125 -72.17 31.03 11.54
CA LYS A 125 -73.27 31.93 11.92
C LYS A 125 -74.47 31.65 11.02
N SER A 126 -75.43 30.89 11.53
CA SER A 126 -76.75 30.68 10.93
C SER A 126 -77.72 31.80 11.32
N GLU A 127 -78.04 32.68 10.36
CA GLU A 127 -79.32 33.38 10.05
C GLU A 127 -79.07 34.68 9.26
#